data_AF-A0A431FW84-F1
#
_entry.id   AF-A0A431FW84-F1
#
_cell.length_a   1.000
_cell.length_b   1.000
_cell.length_c   1.000
_cell.angle_alpha   90.00
_cell.angle_beta   90.00
_cell.angle_gamma   90.00
#
_symmetry.space_group_name_H-M   'P 1'
#
loop_
_entity.id
_entity.type
_entity.pdbx_description
1 polymer ?
#
loop_
_entity_poly.entity_id
_entity_poly.type
_entity_poly.pdbx_seq_one_letter_code
_entity_poly.pdbx_strand_id
1 'polypeptide(L)'
;MDIRKAYLDFFASKGHEVTPSSPLVPDDATLLFTNAGMVPFKSIFTGEIPRPNPPRKTSCQTCIRAGGKHNDLDNVGYTARHHTFFEMLGNFSFGDYFKEQAIAYAWEFVTEVLKLPKDRLYVTVHENDDEAFNLWQKHIQKERIYKFGDKDNFWQMGDTGPCGPCSEIFYDQGQEHFNSSEDYMGGDGDRFLEIWNLVFMQ
;
A
#
# COMPACT_ATOMS: atom_id res chain seq x y z
N MET A 1 12.13 -17.75 3.03
CA MET A 1 12.51 -16.41 2.53
C MET A 1 12.20 -15.42 3.63
N ASP A 2 13.14 -14.56 3.99
CA ASP A 2 12.85 -13.42 4.88
C ASP A 2 12.23 -12.30 4.03
N ILE A 3 10.92 -12.13 4.13
CA ILE A 3 10.15 -11.20 3.28
C ILE A 3 10.53 -9.74 3.59
N ARG A 4 10.70 -9.41 4.89
CA ARG A 4 11.10 -8.06 5.31
C ARG A 4 12.43 -7.69 4.68
N LYS A 5 13.43 -8.57 4.82
CA LYS A 5 14.75 -8.33 4.26
C LYS A 5 14.70 -8.27 2.73
N ALA A 6 13.98 -9.17 2.08
CA ALA A 6 13.86 -9.20 0.62
C ALA A 6 13.26 -7.89 0.06
N TYR A 7 12.25 -7.33 0.73
CA TYR A 7 11.64 -6.06 0.35
C TYR A 7 12.63 -4.89 0.45
N LEU A 8 13.29 -4.76 1.60
CA LEU A 8 14.25 -3.67 1.83
C LEU A 8 15.45 -3.77 0.89
N ASP A 9 16.00 -4.98 0.68
CA ASP A 9 17.08 -5.22 -0.27
C ASP A 9 16.66 -4.90 -1.72
N PHE A 10 15.43 -5.27 -2.10
CA PHE A 10 14.89 -4.98 -3.43
C PHE A 10 14.86 -3.48 -3.71
N PHE A 11 14.28 -2.69 -2.82
CA PHE A 11 14.23 -1.24 -3.00
C PHE A 11 15.59 -0.56 -2.82
N ALA A 12 16.46 -1.07 -1.94
CA ALA A 12 17.85 -0.63 -1.87
C ALA A 12 18.57 -0.80 -3.22
N SER A 13 18.34 -1.92 -3.92
CA SER A 13 18.89 -2.16 -5.26
C SER A 13 18.35 -1.21 -6.34
N LYS A 14 17.17 -0.61 -6.12
CA LYS A 14 16.57 0.44 -6.97
C LYS A 14 16.98 1.86 -6.53
N GLY A 15 17.92 1.98 -5.58
CA GLY A 15 18.50 3.23 -5.12
C GLY A 15 17.75 3.90 -3.96
N HIS A 16 16.77 3.23 -3.34
CA HIS A 16 16.08 3.76 -2.16
C HIS A 16 16.97 3.70 -0.92
N GLU A 17 16.98 4.78 -0.16
CA GLU A 17 17.65 4.79 1.14
C GLU A 17 16.81 3.98 2.16
N VAL A 18 17.39 2.93 2.73
CA VAL A 18 16.76 2.12 3.78
C VAL A 18 16.73 2.93 5.08
N THR A 19 15.53 3.25 5.55
CA THR A 19 15.29 4.04 6.77
C THR A 19 14.69 3.13 7.86
N PRO A 20 15.14 3.23 9.13
CA PRO A 20 14.55 2.46 10.22
C PRO A 20 13.10 2.88 10.48
N SER A 21 12.33 1.97 11.11
CA SER A 21 10.99 2.29 11.61
C SER A 21 11.04 3.45 12.60
N SER A 22 10.10 4.38 12.48
CA SER A 22 9.89 5.43 13.48
C SER A 22 9.20 4.88 14.74
N PRO A 23 9.18 5.64 15.84
CA PRO A 23 8.35 5.34 17.00
C PRO A 23 6.85 5.24 16.66
N LEU A 24 6.12 4.49 17.48
CA LEU A 24 4.66 4.33 17.40
C LEU A 24 3.90 5.56 17.88
N VAL A 25 4.52 6.39 18.72
CA VAL A 25 3.98 7.68 19.15
C VAL A 25 4.61 8.76 18.26
N PRO A 26 3.86 9.38 17.35
CA PRO A 26 4.39 10.38 16.42
C PRO A 26 4.56 11.73 17.10
N ASP A 27 5.46 12.56 16.57
CA ASP A 27 5.54 13.99 16.89
C ASP A 27 4.54 14.79 16.04
N ASP A 28 3.27 14.38 16.07
CA ASP A 28 2.17 14.97 15.32
C ASP A 28 0.92 14.97 16.19
N ALA A 29 0.47 16.15 16.62
CA ALA A 29 -0.70 16.30 17.49
C ALA A 29 -2.02 15.83 16.84
N THR A 30 -2.05 15.63 15.52
CA THR A 30 -3.24 15.16 14.79
C THR A 30 -3.34 13.62 14.72
N LEU A 31 -2.30 12.90 15.15
CA LEU A 31 -2.25 11.44 15.12
C LEU A 31 -2.05 10.85 16.51
N LEU A 32 -2.87 9.85 16.86
CA LEU A 32 -2.73 9.12 18.13
C LEU A 32 -1.54 8.15 18.09
N PHE A 33 -1.42 7.40 17.00
CA PHE A 33 -0.33 6.47 16.75
C PHE A 33 0.12 6.53 15.29
N THR A 34 1.34 6.10 15.02
CA THR A 34 1.85 5.85 13.67
C THR A 34 1.03 4.72 13.03
N ASN A 35 0.16 5.05 12.08
CA ASN A 35 -0.78 4.12 11.45
C ASN A 35 -0.35 3.66 10.02
N ALA A 36 0.69 4.29 9.48
CA ALA A 36 1.22 4.02 8.15
C ALA A 36 2.71 4.38 8.04
N GLY A 37 3.40 3.75 7.08
CA GLY A 37 4.82 3.99 6.78
C GLY A 37 5.13 5.40 6.28
N MET A 38 4.13 6.15 5.79
CA MET A 38 4.31 7.51 5.28
C MET A 38 4.35 8.59 6.37
N VAL A 39 3.83 8.31 7.57
CA VAL A 39 3.70 9.28 8.67
C VAL A 39 5.02 9.98 9.00
N PRO A 40 6.18 9.29 9.11
CA PRO A 40 7.46 9.94 9.39
C PRO A 40 7.94 10.89 8.28
N PHE A 41 7.35 10.78 7.10
CA PHE A 41 7.70 11.56 5.91
C PHE A 41 6.66 12.63 5.57
N LYS A 42 5.64 12.85 6.42
CA LYS A 42 4.58 13.85 6.22
C LYS A 42 5.12 15.22 5.81
N SER A 43 6.06 15.77 6.57
CA SER A 43 6.65 17.09 6.31
C SER A 43 7.49 17.16 5.02
N ILE A 44 7.95 16.02 4.49
CA ILE A 44 8.61 15.99 3.18
C ILE A 44 7.55 16.04 2.07
N PHE A 45 6.44 15.32 2.22
CA PHE A 45 5.33 15.35 1.26
C PHE A 45 4.63 16.72 1.23
N THR A 46 4.49 17.41 2.36
CA THR A 46 3.91 18.76 2.41
C THR A 46 4.90 19.87 2.01
N GLY A 47 6.17 19.53 1.80
CA GLY A 47 7.22 20.48 1.41
C GLY A 47 7.72 21.38 2.54
N GLU A 48 7.35 21.10 3.80
CA GLU A 48 7.89 21.79 4.98
C GLU A 48 9.39 21.51 5.19
N ILE A 49 9.82 20.29 4.86
CA ILE A 49 11.22 19.85 4.92
C ILE A 49 11.73 19.57 3.51
N PRO A 50 13.01 19.91 3.19
CA PRO A 50 13.60 19.59 1.90
C PRO A 50 13.56 18.10 1.57
N ARG A 51 13.43 17.80 0.28
CA ARG A 51 13.53 16.43 -0.23
C ARG A 51 14.91 15.84 0.10
N PRO A 52 14.99 14.56 0.48
CA PRO A 52 16.27 13.90 0.71
C PRO A 52 17.04 13.73 -0.61
N ASN A 53 18.33 13.45 -0.50
CA ASN A 53 19.16 13.03 -1.64
C ASN A 53 19.80 11.66 -1.30
N PRO A 54 19.38 10.57 -1.95
CA PRO A 54 18.44 10.51 -3.08
C PRO A 54 16.97 10.78 -2.65
N PRO A 55 16.11 11.29 -3.55
CA PRO A 55 14.71 11.63 -3.26
C PRO A 55 13.78 10.41 -3.17
N ARG A 56 14.29 9.30 -2.61
CA ARG A 56 13.60 8.01 -2.49
C ARG A 56 14.03 7.28 -1.22
N LYS A 57 13.07 6.72 -0.48
CA LYS A 57 13.31 5.97 0.77
C LYS A 57 12.51 4.68 0.82
N THR A 58 12.97 3.69 1.57
CA THR A 58 12.21 2.48 1.88
C THR A 58 12.29 2.15 3.37
N SER A 59 11.24 1.60 3.95
CA SER A 59 11.19 1.21 5.36
C SER A 59 10.26 0.03 5.59
N CYS A 60 10.41 -0.57 6.77
CA CYS A 60 9.45 -1.50 7.36
C CYS A 60 8.95 -0.86 8.65
N GLN A 61 7.84 -0.14 8.57
CA GLN A 61 7.31 0.66 9.68
C GLN A 61 6.42 -0.20 10.57
N THR A 62 6.63 -0.16 11.88
CA THR A 62 5.65 -0.69 12.83
C THR A 62 4.47 0.27 12.95
N CYS A 63 3.26 -0.26 12.86
CA CYS A 63 2.02 0.51 12.84
C CYS A 63 1.08 0.06 13.95
N ILE A 64 0.30 1.01 14.49
CA ILE A 64 -0.88 0.73 15.31
C ILE A 64 -2.13 1.32 14.67
N ARG A 65 -3.15 0.50 14.46
CA ARG A 65 -4.51 0.89 14.04
C ARG A 65 -5.54 0.47 15.09
N ALA A 66 -5.58 1.24 16.17
CA ALA A 66 -6.49 1.01 17.31
C ALA A 66 -7.24 2.29 17.72
N GLY A 67 -7.40 3.23 16.79
CA GLY A 67 -8.10 4.51 17.02
C GLY A 67 -7.80 5.54 15.93
N GLY A 68 -8.62 6.60 15.88
CA GLY A 68 -8.52 7.64 14.85
C GLY A 68 -9.12 7.21 13.51
N LYS A 69 -8.58 7.74 12.40
CA LYS A 69 -9.10 7.51 11.03
C LYS A 69 -9.04 6.04 10.61
N HIS A 70 -7.94 5.36 10.94
CA HIS A 70 -7.71 3.95 10.62
C HIS A 70 -7.78 3.14 11.92
N ASN A 71 -8.89 2.43 12.12
CA ASN A 71 -9.15 1.67 13.34
C ASN A 71 -9.65 0.26 13.00
N ASP A 72 -8.79 -0.72 13.29
CA ASP A 72 -9.08 -2.13 13.02
C ASP A 72 -9.42 -2.91 14.30
N LEU A 73 -9.56 -2.24 15.45
CA LEU A 73 -9.74 -2.89 16.76
C LEU A 73 -10.95 -3.82 16.78
N ASP A 74 -12.08 -3.40 16.20
CA ASP A 74 -13.33 -4.17 16.18
C ASP A 74 -13.30 -5.32 15.16
N ASN A 75 -12.33 -5.33 14.24
CA ASN A 75 -12.15 -6.37 13.22
C ASN A 75 -11.22 -7.51 13.67
N VAL A 76 -10.39 -7.26 14.69
CA VAL A 76 -9.43 -8.26 15.19
C VAL A 76 -10.17 -9.42 15.85
N GLY A 77 -9.86 -10.63 15.40
CA GLY A 77 -10.51 -11.87 15.86
C GLY A 77 -11.76 -12.26 15.07
N TYR A 78 -12.25 -11.39 14.17
CA TYR A 78 -13.38 -11.67 13.28
C TYR A 78 -12.95 -11.91 11.82
N THR A 79 -11.79 -11.39 11.43
CA THR A 79 -11.23 -11.54 10.08
C THR A 79 -9.83 -12.13 10.14
N ALA A 80 -9.38 -12.78 9.06
CA ALA A 80 -8.04 -13.35 8.99
C ALA A 80 -6.93 -12.32 8.70
N ARG A 81 -7.31 -11.09 8.32
CA ARG A 81 -6.41 -10.08 7.73
C ARG A 81 -6.12 -8.85 8.61
N HIS A 82 -6.92 -8.60 9.64
CA HIS A 82 -6.78 -7.38 10.45
C HIS A 82 -5.98 -7.63 11.74
N HIS A 83 -5.07 -6.70 12.03
CA HIS A 83 -4.29 -6.65 13.26
C HIS A 83 -4.31 -5.21 13.80
N THR A 84 -4.23 -5.05 15.12
CA THR A 84 -3.99 -3.72 15.70
C THR A 84 -2.54 -3.30 15.54
N PHE A 85 -1.58 -4.20 15.75
CA PHE A 85 -0.15 -3.97 15.54
C PHE A 85 0.34 -4.81 14.36
N PHE A 86 0.98 -4.16 13.39
CA PHE A 86 1.52 -4.82 12.20
C PHE A 86 2.73 -4.05 11.64
N GLU A 87 3.41 -4.65 10.67
CA GLU A 87 4.48 -4.01 9.93
C GLU A 87 4.02 -3.65 8.52
N MET A 88 4.27 -2.40 8.12
CA MET A 88 3.99 -1.90 6.78
C MET A 88 5.30 -1.73 6.02
N LEU A 89 5.48 -2.54 4.98
CA LEU A 89 6.59 -2.40 4.04
C LEU A 89 6.26 -1.26 3.05
N GLY A 90 7.13 -0.26 2.97
CA GLY A 90 6.88 0.94 2.17
C GLY A 90 8.07 1.38 1.32
N ASN A 91 7.77 1.89 0.13
CA ASN A 91 8.69 2.62 -0.72
C ASN A 91 8.12 4.01 -1.02
N PHE A 92 8.95 5.04 -0.93
CA PHE A 92 8.52 6.42 -1.00
C PHE A 92 9.33 7.15 -2.06
N SER A 93 8.64 7.88 -2.92
CA SER A 93 9.21 8.77 -3.93
C SER A 93 8.84 10.20 -3.57
N PHE A 94 9.84 11.08 -3.45
CA PHE A 94 9.65 12.48 -3.09
C PHE A 94 9.88 13.37 -4.30
N GLY A 95 8.91 13.37 -5.22
CA GLY A 95 9.01 14.08 -6.49
C GLY A 95 10.16 13.59 -7.38
N ASP A 96 10.40 12.27 -7.34
CA ASP A 96 11.36 11.54 -8.15
C ASP A 96 10.59 10.77 -9.25
N TYR A 97 10.25 9.52 -9.00
CA TYR A 97 9.41 8.72 -9.87
C TYR A 97 7.92 8.77 -9.47
N PHE A 98 7.04 8.41 -10.39
CA PHE A 98 5.58 8.43 -10.16
C PHE A 98 4.94 7.09 -10.58
N LYS A 99 3.68 7.11 -11.03
CA LYS A 99 2.84 5.93 -11.29
C LYS A 99 3.53 4.81 -12.08
N GLU A 100 4.13 5.12 -13.23
CA GLU A 100 4.70 4.09 -14.12
C GLU A 100 5.77 3.24 -13.42
N GLN A 101 6.74 3.88 -12.78
CA GLN A 101 7.81 3.17 -12.09
C GLN A 101 7.33 2.56 -10.76
N ALA A 102 6.40 3.21 -10.05
CA ALA A 102 5.82 2.64 -8.83
C ALA A 102 5.09 1.32 -9.11
N ILE A 103 4.25 1.31 -10.14
CA ILE A 103 3.53 0.12 -10.62
C ILE A 103 4.52 -0.96 -11.08
N ALA A 104 5.52 -0.59 -11.89
CA ALA A 104 6.51 -1.54 -12.39
C ALA A 104 7.32 -2.21 -11.26
N TYR A 105 7.77 -1.44 -10.25
CA TYR A 105 8.49 -1.99 -9.10
C TYR A 105 7.62 -2.88 -8.23
N ALA A 106 6.37 -2.49 -7.97
CA ALA A 106 5.45 -3.31 -7.20
C ALA A 106 5.19 -4.65 -7.91
N TRP A 107 4.92 -4.60 -9.22
CA TRP A 107 4.70 -5.81 -10.02
C TRP A 107 5.94 -6.71 -10.09
N GLU A 108 7.12 -6.15 -10.29
CA GLU A 108 8.40 -6.89 -10.28
C GLU A 108 8.61 -7.58 -8.93
N PHE A 109 8.43 -6.88 -7.82
CA PHE A 109 8.58 -7.48 -6.50
C PHE A 109 7.58 -8.62 -6.27
N VAL A 110 6.30 -8.39 -6.55
CA VAL A 110 5.23 -9.37 -6.34
C VAL A 110 5.43 -10.62 -7.21
N THR A 111 5.82 -10.45 -8.47
CA THR A 111 5.82 -11.56 -9.43
C THR A 111 7.16 -12.22 -9.64
N GLU A 112 8.27 -11.51 -9.43
CA GLU A 112 9.62 -12.04 -9.69
C GLU A 112 10.38 -12.33 -8.38
N VAL A 113 10.17 -11.52 -7.33
CA VAL A 113 10.80 -11.75 -6.01
C VAL A 113 9.95 -12.67 -5.14
N LEU A 114 8.67 -12.31 -4.91
CA LEU A 114 7.75 -13.15 -4.15
C LEU A 114 7.26 -14.36 -4.95
N LYS A 115 7.35 -14.29 -6.29
CA LYS A 115 6.94 -15.34 -7.21
C LYS A 115 5.47 -15.73 -7.06
N LEU A 116 4.60 -14.75 -6.75
CA LEU A 116 3.17 -15.00 -6.71
C LEU A 116 2.63 -15.30 -8.12
N PRO A 117 1.75 -16.31 -8.28
CA PRO A 117 1.16 -16.64 -9.57
C PRO A 117 0.38 -15.46 -10.16
N LYS A 118 0.75 -15.04 -11.38
CA LYS A 118 0.14 -13.87 -12.05
C LYS A 118 -1.37 -14.04 -12.29
N ASP A 119 -1.84 -15.27 -12.43
CA ASP A 119 -3.24 -15.66 -12.60
C ASP A 119 -4.07 -15.62 -11.31
N ARG A 120 -3.43 -15.41 -10.15
CA ARG A 120 -4.09 -15.15 -8.86
C ARG A 120 -4.04 -13.69 -8.45
N LEU A 121 -3.40 -12.83 -9.25
CA LEU A 121 -3.31 -11.40 -8.96
C LEU A 121 -4.44 -10.63 -9.64
N TYR A 122 -4.90 -9.61 -8.94
CA TYR A 122 -5.88 -8.63 -9.37
C TYR A 122 -5.40 -7.26 -8.93
N VAL A 123 -5.81 -6.21 -9.64
CA VAL A 123 -5.47 -4.83 -9.27
C VAL A 123 -6.69 -3.94 -9.31
N THR A 124 -6.71 -2.93 -8.46
CA THR A 124 -7.75 -1.88 -8.45
C THR A 124 -7.10 -0.54 -8.77
N VAL A 125 -7.86 0.36 -9.39
CA VAL A 125 -7.48 1.76 -9.61
C VAL A 125 -8.67 2.65 -9.34
N HIS A 126 -8.41 3.91 -9.01
CA HIS A 126 -9.48 4.90 -8.90
C HIS A 126 -10.23 5.06 -10.24
N GLU A 127 -11.55 5.23 -10.20
CA GLU A 127 -12.40 5.28 -11.40
C GLU A 127 -12.01 6.40 -12.39
N ASN A 128 -11.51 7.51 -11.83
CA ASN A 128 -11.02 8.68 -12.55
C ASN A 128 -9.52 8.62 -12.91
N ASP A 129 -8.81 7.54 -12.57
CA ASP A 129 -7.37 7.36 -12.86
C ASP A 129 -7.13 6.46 -14.08
N ASP A 130 -7.45 6.99 -15.26
CA ASP A 130 -7.19 6.29 -16.54
C ASP A 130 -5.70 6.06 -16.80
N GLU A 131 -4.82 6.88 -16.23
CA GLU A 131 -3.38 6.72 -16.36
C GLU A 131 -2.91 5.42 -15.69
N ALA A 132 -3.29 5.21 -14.42
CA ALA A 132 -2.97 3.98 -13.70
C ALA A 132 -3.57 2.75 -14.40
N PHE A 133 -4.82 2.84 -14.88
CA PHE A 133 -5.48 1.77 -15.64
C PHE A 133 -4.65 1.37 -16.88
N ASN A 134 -4.21 2.35 -17.67
CA ASN A 134 -3.44 2.10 -18.88
C ASN A 134 -2.02 1.58 -18.58
N LEU A 135 -1.40 2.03 -17.48
CA LEU A 135 -0.10 1.53 -17.05
C LEU A 135 -0.17 0.06 -16.63
N TRP A 136 -1.21 -0.35 -15.89
CA TRP A 136 -1.41 -1.74 -15.47
C TRP A 136 -1.62 -2.70 -16.64
N GLN A 137 -2.22 -2.27 -17.74
CA GLN A 137 -2.38 -3.12 -18.93
C GLN A 137 -1.05 -3.61 -19.54
N LYS A 138 0.07 -2.96 -19.22
CA LYS A 138 1.41 -3.43 -19.61
C LYS A 138 1.84 -4.69 -18.85
N HIS A 139 1.19 -4.97 -17.71
CA HIS A 139 1.60 -5.99 -16.74
C HIS A 139 0.56 -7.10 -16.54
N ILE A 140 -0.74 -6.74 -16.57
CA ILE A 140 -1.85 -7.65 -16.29
C ILE A 140 -2.99 -7.46 -17.31
N GLN A 141 -3.75 -8.54 -17.54
CA GLN A 141 -4.91 -8.53 -18.42
C GLN A 141 -5.97 -7.54 -17.92
N LYS A 142 -6.62 -6.84 -18.85
CA LYS A 142 -7.62 -5.79 -18.57
C LYS A 142 -8.75 -6.28 -17.68
N GLU A 143 -9.17 -7.53 -17.83
CA GLU A 143 -10.28 -8.16 -17.09
C GLU A 143 -9.97 -8.34 -15.60
N ARG A 144 -8.70 -8.16 -15.19
CA ARG A 144 -8.24 -8.24 -13.80
C ARG A 144 -7.93 -6.86 -13.20
N ILE A 145 -8.23 -5.79 -13.93
CA ILE A 145 -8.08 -4.40 -13.49
C ILE A 145 -9.47 -3.85 -13.19
N TYR A 146 -9.77 -3.65 -11.91
CA TYR A 146 -11.04 -3.12 -11.43
C TYR A 146 -10.94 -1.62 -11.19
N LYS A 147 -12.05 -0.91 -11.38
CA LYS A 147 -12.17 0.52 -11.10
C LYS A 147 -13.10 0.71 -9.90
N PHE A 148 -12.64 1.34 -8.83
CA PHE A 148 -13.47 1.72 -7.68
C PHE A 148 -13.42 3.23 -7.40
N GLY A 149 -14.38 3.71 -6.62
CA GLY A 149 -14.49 5.12 -6.24
C GLY A 149 -13.65 5.48 -5.01
N ASP A 150 -13.93 6.66 -4.45
CA ASP A 150 -13.17 7.24 -3.33
C ASP A 150 -13.09 6.34 -2.09
N LYS A 151 -14.10 5.51 -1.84
CA LYS A 151 -14.16 4.64 -0.66
C LYS A 151 -12.93 3.71 -0.59
N ASP A 152 -12.55 3.15 -1.73
CA ASP A 152 -11.57 2.06 -1.79
C ASP A 152 -10.27 2.53 -2.46
N ASN A 153 -10.33 3.43 -3.46
CA ASN A 153 -9.16 3.86 -4.22
C ASN A 153 -8.77 5.33 -4.03
N PHE A 154 -9.15 5.94 -2.91
CA PHE A 154 -8.62 7.24 -2.49
C PHE A 154 -8.10 7.18 -1.05
N TRP A 155 -6.79 7.27 -0.88
CA TRP A 155 -6.16 7.12 0.44
C TRP A 155 -5.92 8.47 1.11
N GLN A 156 -6.22 8.52 2.41
CA GLN A 156 -5.99 9.69 3.27
C GLN A 156 -5.34 9.27 4.59
N MET A 157 -4.33 10.02 5.04
CA MET A 157 -3.63 9.77 6.31
C MET A 157 -4.55 10.00 7.53
N GLY A 158 -5.38 11.04 7.44
CA GLY A 158 -6.31 11.51 8.47
C GLY A 158 -7.22 12.56 7.86
N ASP A 159 -7.92 13.34 8.69
CA ASP A 159 -8.82 14.40 8.20
C ASP A 159 -8.08 15.55 7.51
N THR A 160 -6.78 15.68 7.76
CA THR A 160 -5.86 16.61 7.09
C THR A 160 -4.52 15.92 6.84
N GLY A 161 -3.80 16.35 5.79
CA GLY A 161 -2.48 15.82 5.44
C GLY A 161 -2.41 15.27 4.02
N PRO A 162 -1.28 14.66 3.64
CA PRO A 162 -1.09 14.10 2.31
C PRO A 162 -2.13 13.01 1.98
N CYS A 163 -2.67 13.08 0.77
CA CYS A 163 -3.66 12.15 0.25
C CYS A 163 -3.52 12.01 -1.28
N GLY A 164 -4.26 11.07 -1.86
CA GLY A 164 -4.33 10.95 -3.32
C GLY A 164 -5.04 9.68 -3.78
N PRO A 165 -5.32 9.58 -5.09
CA PRO A 165 -5.80 8.34 -5.67
C PRO A 165 -4.75 7.24 -5.48
N CYS A 166 -5.21 6.02 -5.30
CA CYS A 166 -4.33 4.89 -5.14
C CYS A 166 -4.71 3.71 -6.05
N SER A 167 -3.79 2.77 -6.13
CA SER A 167 -3.99 1.50 -6.82
C SER A 167 -3.52 0.37 -5.94
N GLU A 168 -4.33 -0.66 -5.80
CA GLU A 168 -4.06 -1.76 -4.87
C GLU A 168 -3.88 -3.07 -5.61
N ILE A 169 -3.04 -3.94 -5.07
CA ILE A 169 -2.80 -5.29 -5.55
C ILE A 169 -3.50 -6.26 -4.61
N PHE A 170 -4.29 -7.15 -5.18
CA PHE A 170 -5.01 -8.19 -4.48
C PHE A 170 -4.52 -9.59 -4.90
N TYR A 171 -4.57 -10.52 -3.95
CA TYR A 171 -4.29 -11.93 -4.18
C TYR A 171 -5.56 -12.77 -3.94
N ASP A 172 -5.96 -13.56 -4.94
CA ASP A 172 -7.05 -14.54 -4.81
C ASP A 172 -6.55 -15.75 -4.02
N GLN A 173 -7.04 -15.88 -2.80
CA GLN A 173 -6.70 -16.98 -1.90
C GLN A 173 -7.37 -18.31 -2.29
N GLY A 174 -8.26 -18.31 -3.28
CA GLY A 174 -8.91 -19.51 -3.84
C GLY A 174 -10.33 -19.69 -3.31
N GLN A 175 -11.31 -19.78 -4.23
CA GLN A 175 -12.73 -19.94 -3.89
C GLN A 175 -13.03 -21.22 -3.08
N GLU A 176 -12.17 -22.23 -3.16
CA GLU A 176 -12.30 -23.48 -2.41
C GLU A 176 -12.20 -23.29 -0.88
N HIS A 177 -11.64 -22.16 -0.44
CA HIS A 177 -11.44 -21.83 0.96
C HIS A 177 -12.46 -20.82 1.51
N PHE A 178 -13.24 -20.19 0.64
CA PHE A 178 -14.11 -19.06 0.98
C PHE A 178 -15.44 -19.14 0.22
N ASN A 179 -16.57 -19.07 0.93
CA ASN A 179 -17.89 -19.35 0.38
C ASN A 179 -18.99 -18.38 0.85
N SER A 180 -18.63 -17.22 1.37
CA SER A 180 -19.58 -16.18 1.76
C SER A 180 -20.08 -15.40 0.54
N SER A 181 -21.21 -14.69 0.69
CA SER A 181 -21.71 -13.77 -0.33
C SER A 181 -20.77 -12.59 -0.60
N GLU A 182 -19.86 -12.30 0.33
CA GLU A 182 -18.91 -11.18 0.25
C GLU A 182 -17.58 -11.55 -0.41
N ASP A 183 -17.38 -12.81 -0.81
CA ASP A 183 -16.14 -13.29 -1.43
C ASP A 183 -16.06 -12.99 -2.94
N TYR A 184 -16.29 -11.72 -3.29
CA TYR A 184 -16.09 -11.14 -4.62
C TYR A 184 -15.13 -9.95 -4.55
N MET A 185 -14.57 -9.55 -5.69
CA MET A 185 -13.63 -8.42 -5.76
C MET A 185 -14.33 -7.11 -5.34
N GLY A 186 -13.85 -6.47 -4.28
CA GLY A 186 -14.45 -5.27 -3.67
C GLY A 186 -15.48 -5.56 -2.57
N GLY A 187 -15.74 -6.84 -2.26
CA GLY A 187 -16.52 -7.24 -1.08
C GLY A 187 -15.66 -7.30 0.20
N ASP A 188 -16.33 -7.46 1.35
CA ASP A 188 -15.67 -7.50 2.67
C ASP A 188 -15.13 -8.90 3.05
N GLY A 189 -15.30 -9.89 2.17
CA GLY A 189 -14.84 -11.27 2.35
C GLY A 189 -13.32 -11.38 2.45
N ASP A 190 -12.84 -12.58 2.81
CA ASP A 190 -11.41 -12.85 2.97
C ASP A 190 -10.78 -13.44 1.70
N ARG A 191 -11.56 -13.80 0.66
CA ARG A 191 -11.01 -14.43 -0.56
C ARG A 191 -10.00 -13.55 -1.30
N PHE A 192 -10.35 -12.30 -1.59
CA PHE A 192 -9.50 -11.36 -2.31
C PHE A 192 -8.74 -10.51 -1.28
N LEU A 193 -7.52 -10.93 -0.96
CA LEU A 193 -6.71 -10.28 0.06
C LEU A 193 -5.94 -9.10 -0.55
N GLU A 194 -6.18 -7.89 -0.07
CA GLU A 194 -5.31 -6.73 -0.37
C GLU A 194 -3.91 -7.00 0.20
N ILE A 195 -2.89 -6.95 -0.66
CA ILE A 195 -1.50 -7.21 -0.26
C ILE A 195 -0.61 -5.98 -0.37
N TRP A 196 -0.99 -4.97 -1.16
CA TRP A 196 -0.20 -3.77 -1.34
C TRP A 196 -1.01 -2.61 -1.91
N ASN A 197 -0.99 -1.46 -1.23
CA ASN A 197 -1.57 -0.20 -1.69
C ASN A 197 -0.48 0.78 -2.19
N LEU A 198 -0.63 1.26 -3.43
CA LEU A 198 0.22 2.26 -4.09
C LEU A 198 -0.50 3.61 -4.12
N VAL A 199 -0.22 4.47 -3.13
CA VAL A 199 -0.82 5.81 -3.06
C VAL A 199 -0.04 6.80 -3.93
N PHE A 200 -0.71 7.43 -4.88
CA PHE A 200 -0.15 8.47 -5.73
C PHE A 200 -0.45 9.84 -5.11
N MET A 201 0.39 10.25 -4.15
CA MET A 201 0.23 11.53 -3.44
C MET A 201 0.19 12.71 -4.43
N GLN A 202 -0.82 13.56 -4.31
CA GLN A 202 -1.07 14.74 -5.15
C GLN A 202 -1.17 16.04 -4.35
#